data_AF-A0A0T6ANN3-F1
#
_entry.id   AF-A0A0T6ANN3-F1
#
_cell.length_a   1.000
_cell.length_b   1.000
_cell.length_c   1.000
_cell.angle_alpha   90.00
_cell.angle_beta   90.00
_cell.angle_gamma   90.00
#
_symmetry.space_group_name_H-M   'P 1'
#
loop_
_entity.id
_entity.type
_entity.pdbx_description
1 polymer ?
#
loop_
_entity_poly.entity_id
_entity_poly.type
_entity_poly.pdbx_seq_one_letter_code
_entity_poly.pdbx_strand_id
1 'polypeptide(L)'
;SPDFYKAGGDAVVGMYHTSPDLAALAARAGGTYKAFLQKHQKKYGEKPLSAFHAHAYDAATLIFAAIEKVGKKDAQGNLYIGRNALRDALFATKNFKGMTGNLTCSEFGDCADPVIAVYISNSSDPAKWNPGVEPKKIYP
;
A
#
# COMPACT_ATOMS: atom_id res chain seq x y z
N SER A 1 -7.91 8.57 5.75
CA SER A 1 -6.86 9.55 5.43
C SER A 1 -7.25 10.88 6.05
N PRO A 2 -6.33 11.86 6.15
CA PRO A 2 -6.67 13.21 6.61
C PRO A 2 -7.77 13.86 5.74
N ASP A 3 -7.80 13.53 4.45
CA ASP A 3 -8.81 14.06 3.50
C ASP A 3 -10.23 13.61 3.85
N PHE A 4 -10.41 12.38 4.36
CA PHE A 4 -11.71 11.91 4.81
C PHE A 4 -12.24 12.77 5.97
N TYR A 5 -11.37 13.13 6.90
CA TYR A 5 -11.72 13.98 8.05
C TYR A 5 -12.05 15.40 7.58
N LYS A 6 -11.23 15.93 6.67
CA LYS A 6 -11.44 17.26 6.07
C LYS A 6 -12.77 17.36 5.32
N ALA A 7 -13.12 16.33 4.56
CA ALA A 7 -14.34 16.32 3.75
C ALA A 7 -15.60 16.08 4.57
N GLY A 8 -15.55 15.17 5.55
CA GLY A 8 -16.73 14.83 6.36
C GLY A 8 -16.98 15.75 7.54
N GLY A 9 -15.97 16.50 8.02
CA GLY A 9 -16.10 17.34 9.21
C GLY A 9 -16.58 16.53 10.41
N ASP A 10 -17.45 17.11 11.25
CA ASP A 10 -17.93 16.44 12.47
C ASP A 10 -18.79 15.19 12.20
N ALA A 11 -19.30 15.01 10.99
CA ALA A 11 -20.05 13.81 10.63
C ALA A 11 -19.18 12.53 10.68
N VAL A 12 -17.85 12.66 10.65
CA VAL A 12 -16.95 11.50 10.77
C VAL A 12 -16.84 10.99 12.20
N VAL A 13 -17.19 11.79 13.21
CA VAL A 13 -17.06 11.39 14.62
C VAL A 13 -18.08 10.30 14.94
N GLY A 14 -17.59 9.16 15.44
CA GLY A 14 -18.40 7.97 15.70
C GLY A 14 -18.59 7.06 14.47
N MET A 15 -18.07 7.42 13.30
CA MET A 15 -18.16 6.56 12.12
C MET A 15 -17.29 5.31 12.28
N TYR A 16 -17.90 4.17 11.96
CA TYR A 16 -17.21 2.89 11.84
C TYR A 16 -16.73 2.70 10.41
N HIS A 17 -15.48 2.29 10.24
CA HIS A 17 -14.94 1.99 8.92
C HIS A 17 -13.87 0.90 8.98
N THR A 18 -13.62 0.25 7.85
CA THR A 18 -12.53 -0.71 7.68
C THR A 18 -11.34 -0.05 7.00
N SER A 19 -10.13 -0.46 7.34
CA SER A 19 -8.90 0.03 6.74
C SER A 19 -7.79 -1.02 6.92
N PRO A 20 -6.69 -0.97 6.14
CA PRO A 20 -5.54 -1.83 6.42
C PRO A 20 -5.03 -1.68 7.85
N ASP A 21 -4.76 -2.81 8.52
CA ASP A 21 -4.15 -2.82 9.84
C ASP A 21 -2.64 -2.56 9.72
N LEU A 22 -2.26 -1.27 9.70
CA LEU A 22 -0.86 -0.89 9.57
C LEU A 22 0.03 -1.41 10.70
N ALA A 23 -0.51 -1.66 11.90
CA ALA A 23 0.27 -2.21 13.00
C ALA A 23 0.58 -3.69 12.75
N ALA A 24 -0.41 -4.47 12.32
CA ALA A 24 -0.21 -5.86 11.93
C ALA A 24 0.69 -5.99 10.69
N LEU A 25 0.52 -5.10 9.70
CA LEU A 25 1.40 -5.06 8.51
C LEU A 25 2.84 -4.71 8.90
N ALA A 26 3.05 -3.70 9.76
CA ALA A 26 4.38 -3.35 10.25
C ALA A 26 5.07 -4.51 10.97
N ALA A 27 4.30 -5.30 11.74
CA ALA A 27 4.80 -6.50 12.42
C ALA A 27 5.21 -7.59 11.41
N ARG A 28 4.43 -7.82 10.35
CA ARG A 28 4.75 -8.78 9.27
C ARG A 28 5.96 -8.36 8.43
N ALA A 29 6.15 -7.05 8.25
CA ALA A 29 7.15 -6.49 7.36
C ALA A 29 8.61 -6.64 7.84
N GLY A 30 8.87 -7.20 9.03
CA GLY A 30 10.23 -7.51 9.51
C GLY A 30 11.16 -6.29 9.58
N GLY A 31 10.62 -5.09 9.79
CA GLY A 31 11.38 -3.83 9.83
C GLY A 31 11.48 -3.07 8.50
N THR A 32 11.12 -3.68 7.36
CA THR A 32 11.12 -3.00 6.06
C THR A 32 10.17 -1.81 6.03
N TYR A 33 9.01 -1.93 6.68
CA TYR A 33 8.04 -0.84 6.81
C TYR A 33 8.61 0.37 7.59
N LYS A 34 9.34 0.12 8.69
CA LYS A 34 10.01 1.19 9.44
C LYS A 34 11.06 1.91 8.57
N ALA A 35 11.84 1.15 7.80
CA ALA A 35 12.82 1.71 6.87
C ALA A 35 12.15 2.52 5.75
N PHE A 36 11.00 2.07 5.24
CA PHE A 36 10.18 2.84 4.29
C PHE A 36 9.77 4.19 4.88
N LEU A 37 9.21 4.22 6.09
CA LEU A 37 8.78 5.47 6.74
C LEU A 37 9.94 6.44 6.92
N GLN A 38 11.11 5.96 7.32
CA GLN A 38 12.33 6.78 7.45
C GLN A 38 12.79 7.35 6.11
N LYS A 39 12.82 6.52 5.05
CA LYS A 39 13.17 6.97 3.69
C LYS A 39 12.17 7.99 3.16
N HIS A 40 10.87 7.79 3.40
CA HIS A 40 9.82 8.71 3.00
C HIS A 40 10.00 10.07 3.68
N GLN A 41 10.13 10.09 5.00
CA GLN A 41 10.36 11.30 5.78
C GLN A 41 11.62 12.03 5.34
N LYS A 42 12.74 11.31 5.11
CA LYS A 42 13.99 11.90 4.63
C LYS A 42 13.85 12.52 3.24
N LYS A 43 13.09 11.89 2.35
CA LYS A 43 12.96 12.33 0.95
C LYS A 43 11.95 13.46 0.77
N TYR A 44 10.83 13.41 1.50
CA TYR A 44 9.68 14.30 1.26
C TYR A 44 9.40 15.26 2.42
N GLY A 45 10.07 15.10 3.56
CA GLY A 45 9.85 15.97 4.73
C GLY A 45 8.55 15.71 5.47
N GLU A 46 7.79 14.68 5.09
CA GLU A 46 6.47 14.39 5.64
C GLU A 46 6.23 12.89 5.91
N LYS A 47 5.24 12.62 6.76
CA LYS A 47 4.70 11.27 6.96
C LYS A 47 3.89 10.84 5.72
N PRO A 48 3.69 9.54 5.47
CA PRO A 48 2.81 9.10 4.40
C PRO A 48 1.37 9.62 4.57
N LEU A 49 0.77 10.05 3.47
CA LEU A 49 -0.51 10.77 3.45
C LEU A 49 -1.76 9.86 3.54
N SER A 50 -1.59 8.54 3.44
CA SER A 50 -2.69 7.59 3.28
C SER A 50 -2.43 6.28 4.01
N ALA A 51 -3.48 5.54 4.39
CA ALA A 51 -3.35 4.18 4.92
C ALA A 51 -2.90 3.16 3.86
N PHE A 52 -2.83 3.55 2.59
CA PHE A 52 -2.55 2.65 1.47
C PHE A 52 -1.13 2.78 0.90
N HIS A 53 -0.25 3.60 1.49
CA HIS A 53 1.10 3.85 0.95
C HIS A 53 1.94 2.57 0.78
N ALA A 54 1.82 1.61 1.71
CA ALA A 54 2.54 0.34 1.60
C ALA A 54 2.03 -0.51 0.43
N HIS A 55 0.73 -0.48 0.17
CA HIS A 55 0.10 -1.17 -0.96
C HIS A 55 0.55 -0.57 -2.29
N ALA A 56 0.65 0.77 -2.35
CA ALA A 56 1.14 1.47 -3.54
C ALA A 56 2.61 1.12 -3.83
N TYR A 57 3.45 1.04 -2.80
CA TYR A 57 4.85 0.62 -2.95
C TYR A 57 4.96 -0.81 -3.47
N ASP A 58 4.17 -1.73 -2.91
CA ASP A 58 4.13 -3.12 -3.34
C ASP A 58 3.63 -3.25 -4.78
N ALA A 59 2.55 -2.56 -5.15
CA ALA A 59 2.04 -2.53 -6.52
C ALA A 59 3.08 -2.01 -7.53
N ALA A 60 3.76 -0.91 -7.21
CA ALA A 60 4.81 -0.36 -8.06
C ALA A 60 5.99 -1.36 -8.20
N THR A 61 6.37 -2.00 -7.09
CA THR A 61 7.47 -2.97 -7.07
C THR A 61 7.14 -4.21 -7.90
N LEU A 62 5.91 -4.72 -7.83
CA LEU A 62 5.44 -5.83 -8.68
C LEU A 62 5.48 -5.46 -10.16
N ILE A 63 5.03 -4.25 -10.52
CA ILE A 63 5.09 -3.76 -11.91
C ILE A 63 6.54 -3.65 -12.38
N PHE A 64 7.44 -3.08 -11.59
CA PHE A 64 8.86 -2.98 -11.94
C PHE A 64 9.50 -4.36 -12.11
N ALA A 65 9.26 -5.29 -11.19
CA ALA A 65 9.75 -6.66 -11.31
C ALA A 65 9.22 -7.37 -12.56
N ALA A 66 7.96 -7.12 -12.96
CA ALA A 66 7.41 -7.65 -14.20
C ALA A 66 8.05 -7.01 -15.44
N ILE A 67 8.27 -5.68 -15.43
CA ILE A 67 8.98 -4.96 -16.50
C ILE A 67 10.40 -5.50 -16.68
N GLU A 68 11.15 -5.70 -15.60
CA GLU A 68 12.51 -6.25 -15.64
C GLU A 68 12.55 -7.65 -16.29
N LYS A 69 11.51 -8.46 -16.08
CA LYS A 69 11.42 -9.81 -16.68
C LYS A 69 11.13 -9.80 -18.18
N VAL A 70 10.34 -8.85 -18.68
CA VAL A 70 9.79 -8.90 -20.04
C VAL A 70 10.26 -7.79 -20.96
N GLY A 71 10.90 -6.75 -20.41
CA GLY A 71 11.46 -5.65 -21.15
C GLY A 71 12.52 -6.14 -22.14
N LYS A 72 12.45 -5.65 -23.38
CA LYS A 72 13.40 -5.96 -24.44
C LYS A 72 13.95 -4.66 -25.01
N LYS A 73 15.10 -4.72 -25.67
CA LYS A 73 15.59 -3.61 -26.50
C LYS A 73 15.26 -3.89 -27.97
N ASP A 74 14.81 -2.88 -28.69
CA ASP A 74 14.70 -2.94 -30.16
C ASP A 74 16.10 -2.82 -30.82
N ALA A 75 16.13 -2.84 -32.16
CA ALA A 75 17.38 -2.74 -32.92
C ALA A 75 18.11 -1.40 -32.72
N GLN A 76 17.40 -0.36 -32.28
CA GLN A 76 17.92 0.97 -32.00
C GLN A 76 18.30 1.14 -30.53
N GLY A 77 18.07 0.12 -29.69
CA GLY A 77 18.38 0.12 -28.27
C GLY A 77 17.28 0.69 -27.37
N ASN A 78 16.10 1.04 -27.91
CA ASN A 78 14.99 1.57 -27.12
C ASN A 78 14.34 0.45 -26.30
N LEU A 79 13.90 0.78 -25.09
CA LEU A 79 13.14 -0.14 -24.25
C LEU A 79 11.73 -0.36 -24.82
N TYR A 80 11.43 -1.60 -25.16
CA TYR A 80 10.12 -2.08 -25.57
C TYR A 80 9.54 -2.99 -24.49
N ILE A 81 8.31 -2.69 -24.05
CA ILE A 81 7.56 -3.49 -23.06
C ILE A 81 6.24 -3.89 -23.69
N GLY A 82 6.11 -5.16 -24.07
CA GLY A 82 4.86 -5.69 -24.61
C GLY A 82 3.78 -5.75 -23.52
N ARG A 83 2.62 -5.12 -23.77
CA ARG A 83 1.51 -5.06 -22.80
C ARG A 83 1.03 -6.43 -22.32
N ASN A 84 0.84 -7.38 -23.23
CA ASN A 84 0.43 -8.74 -22.88
C ASN A 84 1.50 -9.45 -22.05
N ALA A 85 2.76 -9.39 -22.47
CA ALA A 85 3.87 -9.98 -21.73
C ALA A 85 3.98 -9.39 -20.31
N LEU A 86 3.82 -8.07 -20.16
CA LEU A 86 3.82 -7.42 -18.86
C LEU A 86 2.69 -7.92 -17.95
N ARG A 87 1.47 -7.97 -18.47
CA ARG A 87 0.31 -8.48 -17.72
C ARG A 87 0.53 -9.93 -17.31
N ASP A 88 0.94 -10.78 -18.24
CA ASP A 88 1.12 -12.21 -17.99
C ASP A 88 2.24 -12.44 -16.96
N ALA A 89 3.34 -11.69 -17.03
CA ALA A 89 4.41 -11.74 -16.04
C ALA A 89 3.98 -11.24 -14.65
N LEU A 90 3.14 -10.20 -14.59
CA LEU A 90 2.57 -9.71 -13.34
C LEU A 90 1.66 -10.77 -12.71
N PHE A 91 0.77 -11.39 -13.49
CA PHE A 91 -0.19 -12.39 -13.01
C PHE A 91 0.50 -13.70 -12.61
N ALA A 92 1.68 -13.98 -13.17
CA ALA A 92 2.52 -15.09 -12.76
C ALA A 92 3.25 -14.87 -11.41
N THR A 93 3.08 -13.72 -10.74
CA THR A 93 3.71 -13.45 -9.45
C THR A 93 3.23 -14.43 -8.38
N LYS A 94 4.16 -15.12 -7.73
CA LYS A 94 3.94 -16.01 -6.59
C LYS A 94 4.96 -15.71 -5.49
N ASN A 95 4.51 -15.74 -4.23
CA ASN A 95 5.36 -15.62 -3.04
C ASN A 95 6.32 -14.41 -3.04
N PHE A 96 5.90 -13.29 -3.62
CA PHE A 96 6.70 -12.08 -3.64
C PHE A 96 6.69 -11.44 -2.26
N LYS A 97 7.88 -11.20 -1.68
CA LYS A 97 8.00 -10.59 -0.35
C LYS A 97 7.80 -9.06 -0.46
N GLY A 98 6.56 -8.63 -0.26
CA GLY A 98 6.17 -7.22 -0.20
C GLY A 98 6.21 -6.67 1.24
N MET A 99 5.98 -5.36 1.36
CA MET A 99 5.81 -4.70 2.65
C MET A 99 4.47 -5.05 3.32
N THR A 100 3.44 -5.39 2.54
CA THR A 100 2.12 -5.75 3.07
C THR A 100 1.92 -7.26 3.23
N GLY A 101 2.93 -8.08 2.94
CA GLY A 101 2.84 -9.53 3.11
C GLY A 101 3.47 -10.32 1.96
N ASN A 102 3.00 -11.54 1.76
CA ASN A 102 3.51 -12.45 0.75
C ASN A 102 2.58 -12.44 -0.49
N LEU A 103 2.90 -11.59 -1.46
CA LEU A 103 2.03 -11.28 -2.58
C LEU A 103 2.03 -12.40 -3.63
N THR A 104 0.84 -12.85 -3.99
CA THR A 104 0.60 -13.91 -4.96
C THR A 104 -0.60 -13.52 -5.78
N CYS A 105 -0.43 -13.33 -7.08
CA CYS A 105 -1.52 -12.94 -7.97
C CYS A 105 -2.41 -14.15 -8.31
N SER A 106 -3.72 -13.94 -8.25
CA SER A 106 -4.74 -14.85 -8.77
C SER A 106 -4.85 -14.74 -10.31
N GLU A 107 -5.66 -15.61 -10.91
CA GLU A 107 -5.99 -15.51 -12.34
C GLU A 107 -6.75 -14.23 -12.70
N PHE A 108 -7.40 -13.58 -11.72
CA PHE A 108 -8.12 -12.33 -11.88
C PHE A 108 -7.24 -11.09 -11.63
N GLY A 109 -5.98 -11.28 -11.22
CA GLY A 109 -5.04 -10.20 -10.94
C GLY A 109 -5.07 -9.70 -9.48
N ASP A 110 -5.76 -10.39 -8.58
CA ASP A 110 -5.73 -10.07 -7.14
C ASP A 110 -4.44 -10.59 -6.52
N CYS A 111 -3.55 -9.69 -6.11
CA CYS A 111 -2.21 -10.03 -5.61
C CYS A 111 -2.04 -9.82 -4.09
N ALA A 112 -3.03 -9.26 -3.42
CA ALA A 112 -2.93 -8.83 -2.04
C ALA A 112 -2.91 -10.00 -1.04
N ASP A 113 -2.20 -9.80 0.07
CA ASP A 113 -2.27 -10.62 1.29
C ASP A 113 -2.93 -9.75 2.38
N PRO A 114 -4.27 -9.61 2.36
CA PRO A 114 -4.94 -8.53 3.08
C PRO A 114 -4.95 -8.75 4.59
N VAL A 115 -4.72 -7.65 5.32
CA VAL A 115 -4.96 -7.54 6.77
C VAL A 115 -5.77 -6.28 7.01
N ILE A 116 -7.04 -6.45 7.36
CA ILE A 116 -8.01 -5.38 7.48
C ILE A 116 -8.56 -5.39 8.90
N ALA A 117 -8.63 -4.22 9.52
CA ALA A 117 -9.21 -4.03 10.85
C ALA A 117 -10.43 -3.08 10.78
N VAL A 118 -11.26 -3.11 11.82
CA VAL A 118 -12.36 -2.15 12.02
C VAL A 118 -11.91 -1.05 12.96
N TYR A 119 -12.29 0.18 12.61
CA TYR A 119 -11.94 1.41 13.29
C TYR A 119 -13.16 2.25 13.61
N ILE A 120 -13.04 3.08 14.64
CA ILE A 120 -13.97 4.17 14.94
C ILE A 120 -13.20 5.51 14.94
N SER A 121 -13.71 6.51 14.24
CA SER A 121 -13.17 7.87 14.25
C SER A 121 -13.64 8.61 15.50
N ASN A 122 -12.72 9.10 16.32
CA ASN A 122 -13.04 9.87 17.54
C ASN A 122 -12.78 11.36 17.37
N SER A 123 -12.27 11.78 16.21
CA SER A 123 -12.03 13.18 15.89
C SER A 123 -12.32 13.47 14.42
N SER A 124 -12.73 14.71 14.15
CA SER A 124 -12.85 15.31 12.82
C SER A 124 -11.62 16.13 12.41
N ASP A 125 -10.61 16.27 13.28
CA ASP A 125 -9.41 17.08 13.02
C ASP A 125 -8.42 16.33 12.09
N PRO A 126 -8.20 16.79 10.85
CA PRO A 126 -7.28 16.14 9.93
C PRO A 126 -5.84 16.04 10.45
N ALA A 127 -5.41 16.96 11.32
CA ALA A 127 -4.07 16.95 11.90
C ALA A 127 -3.90 15.84 12.95
N LYS A 128 -4.99 15.33 13.53
CA LYS A 128 -4.97 14.20 14.46
C LYS A 128 -4.98 12.84 13.76
N TRP A 129 -5.24 12.80 12.45
CA TRP A 129 -5.21 11.55 11.71
C TRP A 129 -3.78 10.96 11.75
N ASN A 130 -3.66 9.80 12.38
CA ASN A 130 -2.42 9.06 12.51
C ASN A 130 -2.76 7.57 12.55
N PRO A 131 -2.54 6.83 11.45
CA PRO A 131 -3.02 5.48 11.33
C PRO A 131 -2.31 4.57 12.34
N GLY A 132 -3.09 3.87 13.17
CA GLY A 132 -2.62 3.12 14.34
C GLY A 132 -2.83 3.84 15.68
N VAL A 133 -3.24 5.11 15.67
CA VAL A 133 -3.60 5.89 16.86
C VAL A 133 -5.02 6.45 16.72
N GLU A 134 -5.27 7.23 15.68
CA GLU A 134 -6.58 7.82 15.35
C GLU A 134 -6.78 7.74 13.82
N PRO A 135 -7.82 7.06 13.33
CA PRO A 135 -8.95 6.45 14.04
C PRO A 135 -8.56 5.26 14.94
N LYS A 136 -9.33 5.04 16.01
CA LYS A 136 -9.07 3.98 17.00
C LYS A 136 -9.48 2.62 16.46
N LYS A 137 -8.55 1.66 16.45
CA LYS A 137 -8.86 0.26 16.14
C LYS A 137 -9.76 -0.33 17.23
N ILE A 138 -10.83 -0.99 16.83
CA ILE A 138 -11.80 -1.63 17.74
C ILE A 138 -11.95 -3.14 17.50
N TYR A 139 -11.55 -3.64 16.33
CA TYR A 139 -11.59 -5.07 16.02
C TYR A 139 -10.43 -5.42 15.07
N PRO A 140 -9.78 -6.60 15.24
CA PRO A 140 -8.73 -7.10 14.35
C PRO A 140 -9.16 -7.28 12.90
#